data_AF-A0A401L478-F1
#
_entry.id   AF-A0A401L478-F1
#
_cell.length_a   1.000
_cell.length_b   1.000
_cell.length_c   1.000
_cell.angle_alpha   90.00
_cell.angle_beta   90.00
_cell.angle_gamma   90.00
#
_symmetry.space_group_name_H-M   'P 1'
#
loop_
_entity.id
_entity.type
_entity.pdbx_description
1 polymer ?
#
loop_
_entity_poly.entity_id
_entity_poly.type
_entity_poly.pdbx_seq_one_letter_code
_entity_poly.pdbx_strand_id
1 'polypeptide(L)'
;MHMLDFRIEQLRKDTQQLSEDTDSLRAWMSELHHASDQFWQRTSSQFDSDVAEMRDRFLSTFRREFMGDQTVDNQRLINSGYIMALGGNFRVDAFLYQDDSRYVDGDGKVHQPRTDRDTFRLLYGVDPSIAENINYTPTVVVLQRHAEVKASGKREGIDVFEERFKTFLRVLESAKYAGDYLDPMREEDQLGELLSAYREFWNANKLVR
;
A
#
# COMPACT_ATOMS: atom_id res chain seq x y z
N MET A 1 -29.40 -16.76 -37.83
CA MET A 1 -28.10 -17.42 -37.57
C MET A 1 -26.95 -16.41 -37.46
N HIS A 2 -26.79 -15.46 -38.39
CA HIS A 2 -25.69 -14.48 -38.39
C HIS A 2 -25.47 -13.61 -37.13
N MET A 3 -26.51 -13.23 -36.38
CA MET A 3 -26.34 -12.39 -35.18
C MET A 3 -25.71 -13.11 -33.99
N LEU A 4 -25.94 -14.41 -33.85
CA LEU A 4 -25.38 -15.22 -32.77
C LEU A 4 -23.89 -15.47 -32.99
N ASP A 5 -23.49 -15.77 -34.22
CA ASP A 5 -22.08 -15.98 -34.57
C ASP A 5 -21.26 -14.70 -34.40
N PHE A 6 -21.82 -13.55 -34.78
CA PHE A 6 -21.16 -12.25 -34.54
C PHE A 6 -20.96 -11.95 -33.05
N ARG A 7 -21.96 -12.28 -32.21
CA ARG A 7 -21.88 -12.07 -30.75
C ARG A 7 -20.85 -12.99 -30.10
N ILE A 8 -20.77 -14.24 -30.54
CA ILE A 8 -19.80 -15.23 -30.05
C ILE A 8 -18.37 -14.81 -30.42
N GLU A 9 -18.16 -14.32 -31.64
CA GLU A 9 -16.85 -13.88 -32.09
C GLU A 9 -16.40 -12.61 -31.37
N GLN A 10 -17.33 -11.69 -31.09
CA GLN A 10 -17.07 -10.50 -30.29
C GLN A 10 -16.69 -10.86 -28.85
N LEU A 11 -17.45 -11.77 -28.23
CA LEU A 11 -17.14 -12.25 -26.87
C LEU A 11 -15.76 -12.90 -26.82
N ARG A 12 -15.38 -13.72 -27.81
CA ARG A 12 -14.03 -14.32 -27.86
C ARG A 12 -12.92 -13.28 -27.88
N LYS A 13 -13.08 -12.23 -28.69
CA LYS A 13 -12.11 -11.11 -28.74
C LYS A 13 -12.02 -10.39 -27.40
N ASP A 14 -13.16 -10.11 -26.78
CA ASP A 14 -13.20 -9.43 -25.48
C ASP A 14 -12.54 -10.29 -24.39
N THR A 15 -12.81 -11.61 -24.35
CA THR A 15 -12.17 -12.52 -23.38
C THR A 15 -10.66 -12.65 -23.62
N GLN A 16 -10.23 -12.66 -24.88
CA GLN A 16 -8.82 -12.72 -25.23
C GLN A 16 -8.08 -11.45 -24.82
N GLN A 17 -8.66 -10.28 -25.11
CA GLN A 17 -8.11 -9.00 -24.67
C GLN A 17 -8.03 -8.92 -23.14
N LEU A 18 -9.09 -9.36 -22.44
CA LEU A 18 -9.11 -9.38 -20.98
C LEU A 18 -8.01 -10.29 -20.39
N SER A 19 -7.73 -11.42 -21.04
CA SER A 19 -6.64 -12.32 -20.65
C SER A 19 -5.28 -11.65 -20.81
N GLU A 20 -5.04 -11.01 -21.95
CA GLU A 20 -3.79 -10.30 -22.26
C GLU A 20 -3.54 -9.13 -21.29
N ASP A 21 -4.58 -8.37 -20.96
CA ASP A 21 -4.51 -7.28 -19.97
C ASP A 21 -4.20 -7.83 -18.57
N THR A 22 -4.76 -8.99 -18.21
CA THR A 22 -4.54 -9.63 -16.92
C THR A 22 -3.11 -10.15 -16.80
N ASP A 23 -2.56 -10.73 -17.86
CA ASP A 23 -1.17 -11.20 -17.90
C ASP A 23 -0.17 -10.03 -17.90
N SER A 24 -0.49 -8.93 -18.60
CA SER A 24 0.29 -7.69 -18.55
C SER A 24 0.31 -7.08 -17.15
N LEU A 25 -0.84 -7.02 -16.47
CA LEU A 25 -0.93 -6.58 -15.08
C LEU A 25 -0.13 -7.49 -14.14
N ARG A 26 -0.19 -8.81 -14.34
CA ARG A 26 0.57 -9.78 -13.53
C ARG A 26 2.08 -9.62 -13.72
N ALA A 27 2.53 -9.38 -14.95
CA ALA A 27 3.94 -9.11 -15.25
C ALA A 27 4.40 -7.81 -14.57
N TRP A 28 3.64 -6.73 -14.70
CA TRP A 28 3.95 -5.45 -14.06
C TRP A 28 3.97 -5.55 -12.52
N MET A 29 3.02 -6.27 -11.91
CA MET A 29 3.06 -6.54 -10.47
C MET A 29 4.30 -7.35 -10.09
N SER A 30 4.69 -8.34 -10.88
CA SER A 30 5.89 -9.15 -10.63
C SER A 30 7.17 -8.31 -10.72
N GLU A 31 7.24 -7.38 -11.66
CA GLU A 31 8.34 -6.42 -11.78
C GLU A 31 8.39 -5.45 -10.60
N LEU A 32 7.23 -4.93 -10.16
CA LEU A 32 7.14 -4.11 -8.95
C LEU A 32 7.54 -4.88 -7.70
N HIS A 33 7.14 -6.16 -7.59
CA HIS A 33 7.54 -7.03 -6.50
C HIS A 33 9.06 -7.21 -6.50
N HIS A 34 9.64 -7.51 -7.65
CA HIS A 34 11.08 -7.69 -7.78
C HIS A 34 11.85 -6.40 -7.48
N ALA A 35 11.35 -5.25 -7.95
CA ALA A 35 11.94 -3.94 -7.66
C ALA A 35 11.82 -3.59 -6.17
N SER A 36 10.69 -3.91 -5.53
CA SER A 36 10.49 -3.74 -4.09
C SER A 36 11.43 -4.63 -3.30
N ASP A 37 11.49 -5.93 -3.61
CA ASP A 37 12.35 -6.90 -2.95
C ASP A 37 13.84 -6.56 -3.12
N GLN A 38 14.26 -6.11 -4.31
CA GLN A 38 15.63 -5.63 -4.55
C GLN A 38 15.93 -4.33 -3.80
N PHE A 39 14.99 -3.38 -3.78
CA PHE A 39 15.11 -2.16 -2.98
C PHE A 39 15.29 -2.52 -1.50
N TRP A 40 14.55 -3.51 -1.01
CA TRP A 40 14.62 -4.00 0.37
C TRP A 40 15.90 -4.75 0.71
N GLN A 41 16.38 -5.65 -0.14
CA GLN A 41 17.67 -6.31 0.12
C GLN A 41 18.83 -5.30 0.18
N ARG A 42 18.74 -4.21 -0.58
CA ARG A 42 19.72 -3.11 -0.53
C ARG A 42 19.59 -2.24 0.73
N THR A 43 18.37 -1.92 1.16
CA THR A 43 18.12 -1.07 2.36
C THR A 43 18.20 -1.83 3.69
N SER A 44 18.02 -3.15 3.71
CA SER A 44 18.13 -3.97 4.93
C SER A 44 19.58 -4.12 5.43
N SER A 45 20.57 -3.88 4.58
CA SER A 45 21.99 -4.01 4.96
C SER A 45 22.52 -2.77 5.71
N GLN A 46 21.81 -1.65 5.62
CA GLN A 46 22.05 -0.43 6.38
C GLN A 46 20.76 0.39 6.25
N PHE A 47 19.94 0.51 7.30
CA PHE A 47 18.82 1.44 7.26
C PHE A 47 19.41 2.85 7.05
N ASP A 48 19.29 3.35 5.83
CA ASP A 48 19.92 4.60 5.41
C ASP A 48 19.24 5.76 6.14
N SER A 49 20.03 6.56 6.84
CA SER A 49 19.55 7.75 7.56
C SER A 49 18.75 8.67 6.64
N ASP A 50 19.12 8.76 5.37
CA ASP A 50 18.46 9.61 4.39
C ASP A 50 17.05 9.07 4.08
N VAL A 51 16.91 7.74 4.01
CA VAL A 51 15.60 7.07 3.82
C VAL A 51 14.73 7.26 5.06
N ALA A 52 15.30 7.07 6.25
CA ALA A 52 14.60 7.29 7.51
C ALA A 52 14.05 8.72 7.60
N GLU A 53 14.90 9.71 7.32
CA GLU A 53 14.56 11.12 7.35
C GLU A 53 13.48 11.47 6.32
N MET A 54 13.58 10.95 5.10
CA MET A 54 12.57 11.16 4.07
C MET A 54 11.20 10.60 4.49
N ARG A 55 11.17 9.41 5.08
CA ARG A 55 9.91 8.77 5.52
C ARG A 55 9.32 9.42 6.76
N ASP A 56 10.15 9.84 7.70
CA ASP A 56 9.70 10.61 8.86
C ASP A 56 9.05 11.93 8.43
N ARG A 57 9.66 12.64 7.47
CA ARG A 57 9.09 13.85 6.86
C ARG A 57 7.75 13.59 6.18
N PHE A 58 7.59 12.45 5.50
CA PHE A 58 6.30 12.05 4.90
C PHE A 58 5.20 11.90 5.97
N LEU A 59 5.45 11.11 7.01
CA LEU A 59 4.48 10.87 8.07
C LEU A 59 4.12 12.15 8.83
N SER A 60 5.13 12.96 9.15
CA SER A 60 4.97 14.26 9.82
C SER A 60 4.18 15.26 8.97
N THR A 61 4.40 15.28 7.64
CA THR A 61 3.63 16.12 6.70
C THR A 61 2.17 15.68 6.63
N PHE A 62 1.93 14.36 6.47
CA PHE A 62 0.58 13.82 6.43
C PHE A 62 -0.20 14.12 7.72
N ARG A 63 0.42 13.91 8.88
CA ARG A 63 -0.19 14.19 10.18
C ARG A 63 -0.61 15.67 10.30
N ARG A 64 0.27 16.59 9.93
CA ARG A 64 -0.04 18.03 9.95
C ARG A 64 -1.22 18.37 9.02
N GLU A 65 -1.16 17.91 7.77
CA GLU A 65 -2.10 18.35 6.72
C GLU A 65 -3.47 17.67 6.80
N PHE A 66 -3.52 16.42 7.24
CA PHE A 66 -4.74 15.61 7.21
C PHE A 66 -5.28 15.27 8.60
N MET A 67 -4.49 15.41 9.66
CA MET A 67 -4.92 15.18 11.06
C MET A 67 -4.98 16.46 11.89
N GLY A 68 -4.59 17.61 11.32
CA GLY A 68 -4.71 18.93 11.96
C GLY A 68 -3.73 19.18 13.11
N ASP A 69 -2.65 18.39 13.20
CA ASP A 69 -1.66 18.52 14.26
C ASP A 69 -0.63 19.63 13.92
N GLN A 70 -0.70 20.75 14.65
CA GLN A 70 0.20 21.90 14.47
C GLN A 70 1.46 21.83 15.35
N THR A 71 1.64 20.76 16.13
CA THR A 71 2.82 20.58 17.00
C THR A 71 4.05 20.08 16.23
N VAL A 72 3.87 19.65 14.98
CA VAL A 72 4.96 19.23 14.08
C VAL A 72 5.78 20.46 13.68
N ASP A 73 7.04 20.47 14.12
CA ASP A 73 7.95 21.62 14.09
C ASP A 73 8.03 22.30 12.70
N ASN A 74 7.72 23.59 12.68
CA ASN A 74 7.29 24.36 11.51
C ASN A 74 8.41 24.72 10.50
N GLN A 75 9.63 24.21 10.65
CA GLN A 75 10.79 24.94 10.13
C GLN A 75 11.42 24.45 8.82
N ARG A 76 11.05 23.29 8.23
CA ARG A 76 11.78 22.78 7.02
C ARG A 76 11.00 21.93 6.01
N LEU A 77 9.83 22.34 5.53
CA LEU A 77 9.15 21.60 4.44
C LEU A 77 8.76 22.53 3.28
N ILE A 78 9.75 22.95 2.50
CA ILE A 78 9.55 23.76 1.28
C ILE A 78 8.85 22.97 0.15
N ASN A 79 8.63 21.66 0.26
CA ASN A 79 8.01 20.84 -0.80
C ASN A 79 7.05 19.76 -0.28
N SER A 80 5.98 20.11 0.45
CA SER A 80 4.98 19.12 0.91
C SER A 80 4.42 18.29 -0.25
N GLY A 81 4.12 18.91 -1.40
CA GLY A 81 3.63 18.21 -2.58
C GLY A 81 4.58 17.12 -3.12
N TYR A 82 5.90 17.34 -3.10
CA TYR A 82 6.89 16.33 -3.51
C TYR A 82 6.94 15.17 -2.52
N ILE A 83 6.93 15.48 -1.22
CA ILE A 83 6.99 14.47 -0.17
C ILE A 83 5.74 13.59 -0.20
N MET A 84 4.55 14.17 -0.42
CA MET A 84 3.31 13.40 -0.52
C MET A 84 3.25 12.53 -1.79
N ALA A 85 3.89 12.96 -2.88
CA ALA A 85 4.00 12.17 -4.12
C ALA A 85 4.88 10.92 -3.98
N LEU A 86 5.68 10.80 -2.91
CA LEU A 86 6.43 9.57 -2.61
C LEU A 86 5.52 8.39 -2.23
N GLY A 87 4.26 8.66 -1.84
CA GLY A 87 3.31 7.64 -1.42
C GLY A 87 3.70 6.94 -0.12
N GLY A 88 2.93 5.91 0.25
CA GLY A 88 3.20 5.11 1.45
C GLY A 88 4.30 4.08 1.22
N ASN A 89 5.18 3.89 2.21
CA ASN A 89 6.12 2.77 2.26
C ASN A 89 5.90 1.95 3.55
N PHE A 90 4.95 1.02 3.49
CA PHE A 90 4.42 0.29 4.65
C PHE A 90 5.49 -0.23 5.63
N ARG A 91 6.54 -0.90 5.13
CA ARG A 91 7.56 -1.48 6.02
C ARG A 91 8.55 -0.44 6.56
N VAL A 92 8.98 0.55 5.76
CA VAL A 92 9.91 1.58 6.25
C VAL A 92 9.17 2.42 7.28
N ASP A 93 7.94 2.80 6.96
CA ASP A 93 7.12 3.62 7.84
C ASP A 93 6.82 2.89 9.14
N ALA A 94 6.67 1.56 9.12
CA ALA A 94 6.49 0.76 10.33
C ALA A 94 7.77 0.68 11.17
N PHE A 95 8.93 0.55 10.50
CA PHE A 95 10.23 0.52 11.17
C PHE A 95 10.43 1.75 12.05
N LEU A 96 9.99 2.94 11.61
CA LEU A 96 10.10 4.18 12.40
C LEU A 96 9.39 4.14 13.76
N TYR A 97 8.55 3.14 14.04
CA TYR A 97 7.86 2.94 15.32
C TYR A 97 8.48 1.82 16.18
N GLN A 98 9.56 1.18 15.74
CA GLN A 98 10.26 0.15 16.51
C GLN A 98 11.18 0.78 17.57
N ASP A 99 11.35 0.12 18.71
CA ASP A 99 12.08 0.68 19.85
C ASP A 99 13.56 1.03 19.55
N ASP A 100 14.16 0.37 18.56
CA ASP A 100 15.54 0.58 18.13
C ASP A 100 15.70 1.43 16.87
N SER A 101 14.61 1.99 16.34
CA SER A 101 14.56 2.71 15.05
C SER A 101 15.16 4.12 15.06
N ARG A 102 15.99 4.45 16.05
CA ARG A 102 16.63 5.76 16.15
C ARG A 102 17.51 6.00 14.91
N TYR A 103 17.53 7.23 14.42
CA TYR A 103 18.42 7.61 13.33
C TYR A 103 18.98 9.02 13.53
N VAL A 104 20.02 9.36 12.78
CA VAL A 104 20.65 10.68 12.77
C VAL A 104 20.40 11.30 11.41
N ASP A 105 19.83 12.51 11.35
CA ASP A 105 19.58 13.20 10.09
C ASP A 105 20.84 13.87 9.53
N GLY A 106 20.73 14.46 8.32
CA GLY A 106 21.84 15.16 7.66
C GLY A 106 22.40 16.36 8.43
N ASP A 107 21.66 16.89 9.42
CA ASP A 107 22.13 17.97 10.31
C ASP A 107 22.77 17.44 11.60
N GLY A 108 22.86 16.12 11.77
CA GLY A 108 23.41 15.48 12.97
C GLY A 108 22.42 15.38 14.14
N LYS A 109 21.13 15.67 13.94
CA LYS A 109 20.10 15.55 14.97
C LYS A 109 19.68 14.09 15.11
N VAL A 110 19.64 13.61 16.36
CA VAL A 110 19.13 12.28 16.69
C VAL A 110 17.60 12.33 16.76
N HIS A 111 16.95 11.47 15.99
CA HIS A 111 15.51 11.23 16.03
C HIS A 111 15.22 9.94 16.80
N GLN A 112 14.29 10.03 17.74
CA GLN A 112 13.79 8.88 18.51
C GLN A 112 12.71 8.13 17.70
N PRO A 113 12.41 6.86 18.05
CA PRO A 113 11.26 6.17 17.52
C PRO A 113 9.96 6.99 17.63
N ARG A 114 9.12 6.89 16.60
CA ARG A 114 7.82 7.53 16.54
C ARG A 114 6.86 6.91 17.55
N THR A 115 6.03 7.75 18.15
CA THR A 115 5.03 7.33 19.16
C THR A 115 3.59 7.55 18.69
N ASP A 116 3.40 8.31 17.60
CA ASP A 116 2.12 8.69 17.00
C ASP A 116 1.54 7.59 16.10
N ARG A 117 1.31 6.40 16.68
CA ARG A 117 0.85 5.20 15.95
C ARG A 117 -0.48 5.39 15.21
N ASP A 118 -1.28 6.36 15.62
CA ASP A 118 -2.53 6.75 14.96
C ASP A 118 -2.30 7.25 13.53
N THR A 119 -1.18 7.92 13.25
CA THR A 119 -0.79 8.33 11.90
C THR A 119 -0.56 7.12 10.99
N PHE A 120 0.17 6.12 11.48
CA PHE A 120 0.38 4.87 10.75
C PHE A 120 -0.94 4.11 10.52
N ARG A 121 -1.78 3.99 11.55
CA ARG A 121 -3.09 3.33 11.44
C ARG A 121 -4.01 4.04 10.43
N LEU A 122 -3.96 5.37 10.34
CA LEU A 122 -4.77 6.09 9.37
C LEU A 122 -4.31 5.86 7.92
N LEU A 123 -3.00 5.70 7.70
CA LEU A 123 -2.42 5.44 6.39
C LEU A 123 -2.55 3.98 5.95
N TYR A 124 -2.41 3.02 6.86
CA TYR A 124 -2.30 1.60 6.53
C TYR A 124 -3.43 0.73 7.10
N GLY A 125 -4.28 1.29 7.94
CA GLY A 125 -5.41 0.59 8.58
C GLY A 125 -5.03 -0.51 9.56
N VAL A 126 -3.73 -0.70 9.84
CA VAL A 126 -3.21 -1.67 10.82
C VAL A 126 -2.24 -0.98 11.78
N ASP A 127 -1.97 -1.60 12.92
CA ASP A 127 -0.95 -1.14 13.85
C ASP A 127 0.46 -1.45 13.31
N PRO A 128 1.47 -0.57 13.49
CA PRO A 128 2.80 -0.80 12.93
C PRO A 128 3.49 -2.07 13.46
N SER A 129 3.12 -2.59 14.65
CA SER A 129 3.65 -3.86 15.16
C SER A 129 3.27 -5.08 14.31
N ILE A 130 2.22 -4.97 13.50
CA ILE A 130 1.77 -6.06 12.63
C ILE A 130 2.60 -6.14 11.34
N ALA A 131 3.40 -5.11 11.02
CA ALA A 131 4.14 -5.06 9.76
C ALA A 131 5.10 -6.25 9.56
N GLU A 132 5.69 -6.77 10.65
CA GLU A 132 6.55 -7.96 10.62
C GLU A 132 5.81 -9.25 10.24
N ASN A 133 4.50 -9.30 10.49
CA ASN A 133 3.65 -10.45 10.16
C ASN A 133 3.12 -10.40 8.72
N ILE A 134 3.19 -9.23 8.06
CA ILE A 134 2.68 -9.04 6.70
C ILE A 134 3.84 -9.13 5.70
N ASN A 135 4.19 -10.35 5.33
CA ASN A 135 5.29 -10.61 4.42
C ASN A 135 4.88 -10.78 2.95
N TYR A 136 3.59 -10.92 2.68
CA TYR A 136 3.09 -11.15 1.33
C TYR A 136 2.96 -9.87 0.53
N THR A 137 3.72 -9.79 -0.55
CA THR A 137 3.86 -8.57 -1.36
C THR A 137 2.52 -8.03 -1.89
N PRO A 138 1.57 -8.84 -2.40
CA PRO A 138 0.25 -8.34 -2.78
C PRO A 138 -0.49 -7.62 -1.66
N THR A 139 -0.34 -8.05 -0.40
CA THR A 139 -0.92 -7.37 0.75
C THR A 139 -0.24 -6.04 0.99
N VAL A 140 1.10 -6.03 0.99
CA VAL A 140 1.90 -4.80 1.16
C VAL A 140 1.51 -3.74 0.14
N VAL A 141 1.32 -4.13 -1.13
CA VAL A 141 0.92 -3.22 -2.21
C VAL A 141 -0.48 -2.62 -1.95
N VAL A 142 -1.44 -3.40 -1.45
CA VAL A 142 -2.77 -2.88 -1.07
C VAL A 142 -2.66 -1.82 0.03
N LEU A 143 -1.86 -2.09 1.07
CA LEU A 143 -1.65 -1.16 2.19
C LEU A 143 -0.95 0.13 1.73
N GLN A 144 0.09 0.01 0.91
CA GLN A 144 0.82 1.16 0.34
C GLN A 144 -0.08 2.00 -0.56
N ARG A 145 -0.92 1.36 -1.38
CA ARG A 145 -1.85 2.06 -2.26
C ARG A 145 -2.89 2.86 -1.48
N HIS A 146 -3.42 2.30 -0.39
CA HIS A 146 -4.30 3.06 0.50
C HIS A 146 -3.59 4.29 1.06
N ALA A 147 -2.39 4.14 1.61
CA ALA A 147 -1.60 5.25 2.12
C ALA A 147 -1.33 6.34 1.07
N GLU A 148 -1.00 5.96 -0.18
CA GLU A 148 -0.82 6.90 -1.30
C GLU A 148 -2.11 7.68 -1.59
N VAL A 149 -3.26 7.00 -1.66
CA VAL A 149 -4.55 7.64 -1.90
C VAL A 149 -4.90 8.61 -0.76
N LYS A 150 -4.72 8.20 0.50
CA LYS A 150 -4.91 9.09 1.68
C LYS A 150 -4.04 10.33 1.60
N ALA A 151 -2.77 10.14 1.26
CA ALA A 151 -1.77 11.18 1.14
C ALA A 151 -2.04 12.15 -0.03
N SER A 152 -2.62 11.66 -1.11
CA SER A 152 -2.87 12.47 -2.32
C SER A 152 -3.99 13.51 -2.17
N GLY A 153 -4.83 13.39 -1.14
CA GLY A 153 -6.01 14.26 -0.95
C GLY A 153 -7.12 14.07 -2.00
N LYS A 154 -7.04 13.01 -2.82
CA LYS A 154 -8.08 12.64 -3.79
C LYS A 154 -9.42 12.43 -3.12
N ARG A 155 -10.50 12.86 -3.80
CA ARG A 155 -11.86 12.88 -3.23
C ARG A 155 -12.87 12.11 -4.05
N GLU A 156 -12.67 11.97 -5.36
CA GLU A 156 -13.61 11.22 -6.20
C GLU A 156 -13.45 9.71 -5.96
N GLY A 157 -14.55 8.99 -5.78
CA GLY A 157 -14.55 7.53 -5.58
C GLY A 157 -13.97 7.05 -4.24
N ILE A 158 -13.59 7.98 -3.34
CA ILE A 158 -12.89 7.64 -2.10
C ILE A 158 -13.73 6.82 -1.14
N ASP A 159 -15.04 7.06 -1.06
CA ASP A 159 -15.93 6.35 -0.12
C ASP A 159 -15.99 4.85 -0.43
N VAL A 160 -16.15 4.50 -1.71
CA VAL A 160 -16.18 3.10 -2.16
C VAL A 160 -14.80 2.46 -1.98
N PHE A 161 -13.73 3.20 -2.29
CA PHE A 161 -12.36 2.74 -2.06
C PHE A 161 -12.08 2.40 -0.59
N GLU A 162 -12.45 3.31 0.32
CA GLU A 162 -12.32 3.14 1.77
C GLU A 162 -13.16 1.97 2.30
N GLU A 163 -14.38 1.81 1.81
CA GLU A 163 -15.25 0.68 2.18
C GLU A 163 -14.62 -0.67 1.77
N ARG A 164 -14.12 -0.77 0.54
CA ARG A 164 -13.47 -2.00 0.06
C ARG A 164 -12.14 -2.26 0.75
N PHE A 165 -11.37 -1.22 1.07
CA PHE A 165 -10.15 -1.35 1.86
C PHE A 165 -10.43 -1.88 3.27
N LYS A 166 -11.43 -1.33 3.97
CA LYS A 166 -11.85 -1.82 5.30
C LYS A 166 -12.33 -3.26 5.24
N THR A 167 -13.07 -3.62 4.20
CA THR A 167 -13.52 -5.00 3.97
C THR A 167 -12.33 -5.93 3.78
N PHE A 168 -11.37 -5.55 2.95
CA PHE A 168 -10.12 -6.29 2.77
C PHE A 168 -9.38 -6.51 4.09
N LEU A 169 -9.17 -5.45 4.89
CA LEU A 169 -8.47 -5.56 6.17
C LEU A 169 -9.16 -6.49 7.17
N ARG A 170 -10.49 -6.40 7.28
CA ARG A 170 -11.27 -7.27 8.17
C ARG A 170 -11.10 -8.75 7.81
N VAL A 171 -11.15 -9.07 6.51
CA VAL A 171 -11.00 -10.45 6.03
C VAL A 171 -9.55 -10.91 6.16
N LEU A 172 -8.58 -10.03 5.89
CA LEU A 172 -7.16 -10.29 6.07
C LEU A 172 -6.82 -10.61 7.53
N GLU A 173 -7.35 -9.83 8.48
CA GLU A 173 -7.20 -10.06 9.92
C GLU A 173 -7.84 -11.39 10.34
N SER A 174 -9.04 -11.69 9.83
CA SER A 174 -9.72 -12.98 10.09
C SER A 174 -8.92 -14.17 9.57
N ALA A 175 -8.21 -13.98 8.45
CA ALA A 175 -7.28 -14.93 7.86
C ALA A 175 -5.89 -14.92 8.52
N LYS A 176 -5.70 -14.19 9.63
CA LYS A 176 -4.42 -14.04 10.35
C LYS A 176 -3.28 -13.59 9.44
N TYR A 177 -3.55 -12.64 8.55
CA TYR A 177 -2.58 -12.06 7.62
C TYR A 177 -1.93 -13.09 6.67
N ALA A 178 -2.73 -14.06 6.20
CA ALA A 178 -2.27 -15.10 5.29
C ALA A 178 -1.58 -14.56 4.04
N GLY A 179 -0.52 -15.25 3.60
CA GLY A 179 0.40 -14.79 2.56
C GLY A 179 0.36 -15.56 1.25
N ASP A 180 -0.78 -16.15 0.92
CA ASP A 180 -0.91 -17.15 -0.14
C ASP A 180 -2.33 -17.18 -0.73
N TYR A 181 -3.12 -16.11 -0.54
CA TYR A 181 -4.51 -16.02 -1.05
C TYR A 181 -4.62 -15.79 -2.56
N LEU A 182 -3.52 -15.54 -3.28
CA LEU A 182 -3.49 -15.53 -4.74
C LEU A 182 -2.82 -16.77 -5.35
N ASP A 183 -2.46 -17.77 -4.53
CA ASP A 183 -1.86 -19.00 -5.05
C ASP A 183 -2.89 -19.79 -5.88
N PRO A 184 -2.67 -20.01 -7.19
CA PRO A 184 -3.59 -20.74 -8.03
C PRO A 184 -3.66 -22.25 -7.73
N MET A 185 -2.70 -22.80 -6.98
CA MET A 185 -2.65 -24.23 -6.62
C MET A 185 -3.40 -24.54 -5.34
N ARG A 186 -4.04 -23.54 -4.73
CA ARG A 186 -4.72 -23.68 -3.45
C ARG A 186 -6.17 -24.12 -3.62
N GLU A 187 -6.67 -24.87 -2.63
CA GLU A 187 -8.10 -25.17 -2.52
C GLU A 187 -8.88 -23.88 -2.24
N GLU A 188 -9.85 -23.56 -3.10
CA GLU A 188 -10.61 -22.30 -3.11
C GLU A 188 -11.31 -21.98 -1.77
N ASP A 189 -11.57 -23.00 -0.96
CA ASP A 189 -12.48 -22.89 0.19
C ASP A 189 -11.89 -22.21 1.43
N GLN A 190 -10.56 -22.08 1.56
CA GLN A 190 -9.97 -21.54 2.80
C GLN A 190 -9.80 -20.02 2.82
N LEU A 191 -9.49 -19.39 1.68
CA LEU A 191 -9.26 -17.94 1.58
C LEU A 191 -10.04 -17.26 0.44
N GLY A 192 -11.09 -17.91 -0.07
CA GLY A 192 -11.93 -17.36 -1.14
C GLY A 192 -12.49 -15.96 -0.82
N GLU A 193 -12.86 -15.71 0.44
CA GLU A 193 -13.30 -14.39 0.90
C GLU A 193 -12.18 -13.34 0.79
N LEU A 194 -10.94 -13.69 1.14
CA LEU A 194 -9.81 -12.77 1.07
C LEU A 194 -9.43 -12.44 -0.38
N LEU A 195 -9.45 -13.45 -1.25
CA LEU A 195 -9.28 -13.28 -2.69
C LEU A 195 -10.36 -12.37 -3.28
N SER A 196 -11.63 -12.57 -2.87
CA SER A 196 -12.74 -11.72 -3.30
C SER A 196 -12.55 -10.27 -2.85
N ALA A 197 -12.26 -10.05 -1.57
CA ALA A 197 -12.03 -8.72 -1.03
C ALA A 197 -10.82 -8.01 -1.68
N TYR A 198 -9.75 -8.75 -2.01
CA TYR A 198 -8.62 -8.24 -2.77
C TYR A 198 -9.03 -7.75 -4.16
N ARG A 199 -9.84 -8.52 -4.89
CA ARG A 199 -10.32 -8.14 -6.23
C ARG A 199 -11.25 -6.92 -6.16
N GLU A 200 -12.14 -6.88 -5.17
CA GLU A 200 -13.04 -5.74 -4.96
C GLU A 200 -12.29 -4.45 -4.64
N PHE A 201 -11.22 -4.51 -3.82
CA PHE A 201 -10.35 -3.37 -3.57
C PHE A 201 -9.78 -2.79 -4.86
N TRP A 202 -9.22 -3.62 -5.74
CA TRP A 202 -8.63 -3.14 -7.00
C TRP A 202 -9.67 -2.63 -8.00
N ASN A 203 -10.89 -3.16 -7.97
CA ASN A 203 -11.99 -2.61 -8.75
C ASN A 203 -12.38 -1.22 -8.25
N ALA A 204 -12.46 -1.02 -6.93
CA ALA A 204 -12.73 0.31 -6.35
C ALA A 204 -11.58 1.30 -6.59
N ASN A 205 -10.32 0.84 -6.60
CA ASN A 205 -9.16 1.69 -6.90
C ASN A 205 -9.24 2.38 -8.27
N LYS A 206 -9.88 1.76 -9.27
CA LYS A 206 -10.08 2.36 -10.61
C LYS A 206 -11.00 3.60 -10.58
N LEU A 207 -11.77 3.77 -9.52
CA LEU A 207 -12.70 4.89 -9.34
C LEU A 207 -12.04 6.13 -8.73
N VAL A 208 -10.83 5.99 -8.15
CA VAL A 208 -10.15 7.06 -7.42
C VAL A 208 -9.46 8.03 -8.38
N ARG A 209 -9.85 9.30 -8.35
CA ARG A 209 -9.29 10.37 -9.21
C ARG A 209 -8.76 11.54 -8.42
#